data_AF-A0A3D3QJ01-F1
#
_entry.id   AF-A0A3D3QJ01-F1
#
_cell.length_a   1.000
_cell.length_b   1.000
_cell.length_c   1.000
_cell.angle_alpha   90.00
_cell.angle_beta   90.00
_cell.angle_gamma   90.00
#
_symmetry.space_group_name_H-M   'P 1'
#
loop_
_entity.id
_entity.type
_entity.pdbx_description
1 polymer ?
#
loop_
_entity_poly.entity_id
_entity_poly.type
_entity_poly.pdbx_seq_one_letter_code
_entity_poly.pdbx_strand_id
1 'polypeptide(L)'
;IRERLENEWGRPLDVLLEEAVPVEGEPEELEKELEEIVSALERIGPVNMLAVEEHEEESARLEFLTEQRSDLVEARDDLRSAIREINKTATELFAETFENIRESFRTTFLRLFEGGEADLWLMDPDDPLESPIEIHASPRGKKTQRIDLLSGGERALTSLSLLFGIYLVKPSPFCVFDEV
;
A
#
# COMPACT_ATOMS: atom_id res chain seq x y z
N ILE A 1 -42.63 60.31 -7.45
CA ILE A 1 -41.51 60.21 -8.42
C ILE A 1 -40.21 60.65 -7.78
N ARG A 2 -40.09 61.90 -7.31
CA ARG A 2 -38.92 62.41 -6.57
C ARG A 2 -38.48 61.48 -5.42
N GLU A 3 -39.39 61.21 -4.49
CA GLU A 3 -39.13 60.36 -3.31
C GLU A 3 -38.74 58.90 -3.66
N ARG A 4 -39.14 58.41 -4.85
CA ARG A 4 -38.76 57.06 -5.34
C ARG A 4 -37.33 57.05 -5.84
N LEU A 5 -36.97 58.03 -6.67
CA LEU A 5 -35.64 58.16 -7.27
C LEU A 5 -34.57 58.45 -6.22
N GLU A 6 -34.89 59.27 -5.21
CA GLU A 6 -33.97 59.57 -4.11
C GLU A 6 -33.69 58.35 -3.24
N ASN A 7 -34.68 57.49 -3.01
CA ASN A 7 -34.51 56.24 -2.27
C ASN A 7 -33.72 55.19 -3.06
N GLU A 8 -33.95 55.09 -4.36
CA GLU A 8 -33.33 54.10 -5.25
C GLU A 8 -31.83 54.37 -5.47
N TRP A 9 -31.45 55.64 -5.56
CA TRP A 9 -30.07 56.05 -5.84
C TRP A 9 -29.32 56.60 -4.62
N GLY A 10 -30.01 56.75 -3.47
CA GLY A 10 -29.41 57.22 -2.21
C GLY A 10 -28.87 58.65 -2.25
N ARG A 11 -29.28 59.47 -3.23
CA ARG A 11 -28.80 60.85 -3.46
C ARG A 11 -29.99 61.78 -3.74
N PRO A 12 -29.92 63.08 -3.36
CA PRO A 12 -30.98 64.04 -3.65
C PRO A 12 -31.21 64.20 -5.16
N LEU A 13 -32.48 64.33 -5.59
CA LEU A 13 -32.83 64.41 -7.01
C LEU A 13 -32.16 65.60 -7.69
N ASP A 14 -32.02 66.70 -6.96
CA ASP A 14 -31.46 67.94 -7.46
C ASP A 14 -29.97 67.76 -7.86
N VAL A 15 -29.23 66.93 -7.11
CA VAL A 15 -27.82 66.58 -7.42
C VAL A 15 -27.74 65.64 -8.62
N LEU A 16 -28.67 64.68 -8.71
CA LEU A 16 -28.72 63.74 -9.83
C LEU A 16 -29.00 64.45 -11.17
N LEU A 17 -29.84 65.48 -11.15
CA LEU A 17 -30.16 66.29 -12.33
C LEU A 17 -29.00 67.20 -12.76
N GLU A 18 -28.21 67.72 -11.81
CA GLU A 18 -27.02 68.51 -12.12
C GLU A 18 -25.87 67.67 -12.70
N GLU A 19 -25.72 66.43 -12.24
CA GLU A 19 -24.71 65.49 -12.73
C GLU A 19 -25.15 64.71 -13.98
N ALA A 20 -26.43 64.80 -14.36
CA ALA A 20 -26.97 64.10 -15.51
C ALA A 20 -26.35 64.62 -16.82
N VAL A 21 -25.65 63.73 -17.52
CA VAL A 21 -25.13 64.02 -18.86
C VAL A 21 -26.24 63.70 -19.87
N PRO A 22 -26.54 64.60 -20.82
CA PRO A 22 -27.48 64.28 -21.89
C PRO A 22 -26.95 63.10 -22.70
N VAL A 23 -27.73 62.03 -22.73
CA VAL A 23 -27.44 60.85 -23.53
C VAL A 23 -28.07 61.05 -24.91
N GLU A 24 -27.28 60.90 -25.97
CA GLU A 24 -27.79 60.96 -27.34
C GLU A 24 -28.60 59.68 -27.64
N GLY A 25 -29.83 59.84 -28.12
CA GLY A 25 -30.70 58.71 -28.49
C GLY A 25 -32.18 59.09 -28.43
N GLU A 26 -33.03 58.32 -29.12
CA GLU A 26 -34.48 58.42 -28.96
C GLU A 26 -34.89 57.77 -27.62
N PRO A 27 -35.85 58.36 -26.88
CA PRO A 27 -36.25 57.86 -25.56
C PRO A 27 -36.67 56.38 -25.54
N GLU A 28 -37.36 55.92 -26.59
CA GLU A 28 -37.80 54.52 -26.73
C GLU A 28 -36.63 53.54 -26.90
N GLU A 29 -35.55 53.97 -27.58
CA GLU A 29 -34.35 53.13 -27.77
C GLU A 29 -33.58 52.99 -26.45
N LEU A 30 -33.44 54.09 -25.71
CA LEU A 30 -32.76 54.12 -24.41
C LEU A 30 -33.52 53.32 -23.33
N GLU A 31 -34.86 53.38 -23.32
CA GLU A 31 -35.67 52.55 -22.41
C GLU A 31 -35.50 51.06 -22.69
N LYS A 32 -35.48 50.68 -23.97
CA LYS A 32 -35.28 49.29 -24.37
C LYS A 32 -33.88 48.78 -24.03
N GLU A 33 -32.85 49.59 -24.25
CA GLU A 33 -31.48 49.26 -23.87
C GLU A 33 -31.35 49.09 -22.34
N LEU A 34 -31.99 49.97 -21.56
CA LEU A 34 -32.04 49.86 -20.10
C LEU A 34 -32.70 48.54 -19.66
N GLU A 35 -33.85 48.17 -20.24
CA GLU A 35 -34.52 46.90 -19.93
C GLU A 35 -33.61 45.69 -20.24
N GLU A 36 -32.90 45.70 -21.37
CA GLU A 36 -31.98 44.63 -21.75
C GLU A 36 -30.80 44.51 -20.77
N ILE A 37 -30.22 45.63 -20.36
CA ILE A 37 -29.12 45.68 -19.40
C ILE A 37 -29.58 45.22 -18.01
N VAL A 38 -30.73 45.70 -17.53
CA VAL A 38 -31.29 45.31 -16.23
C VAL A 38 -31.60 43.81 -16.23
N SER A 39 -32.21 43.28 -17.28
CA SER A 39 -32.48 41.85 -17.41
C SER A 39 -31.19 41.01 -17.52
N ALA A 40 -30.14 41.53 -18.16
CA ALA A 40 -28.82 40.89 -18.15
C ALA A 40 -28.20 40.87 -16.75
N LEU A 41 -28.31 41.96 -15.99
CA LEU A 41 -27.80 42.07 -14.62
C LEU A 41 -28.53 41.12 -13.66
N GLU A 42 -29.86 41.04 -13.75
CA GLU A 42 -30.67 40.13 -12.93
C GLU A 42 -30.32 38.65 -13.21
N ARG A 43 -30.01 38.30 -14.46
CA ARG A 43 -29.61 36.93 -14.84
C ARG A 43 -28.25 36.50 -14.28
N ILE A 44 -27.34 37.44 -14.02
CA ILE A 44 -26.04 37.16 -13.39
C ILE A 44 -26.22 36.74 -11.93
N GLY A 45 -27.30 37.21 -11.28
CA GLY A 45 -27.57 36.95 -9.88
C GLY A 45 -26.66 37.74 -8.95
N PRO A 46 -26.76 37.52 -7.63
CA PRO A 46 -25.96 38.25 -6.65
C PRO A 46 -24.47 37.92 -6.80
N VAL A 47 -23.62 38.95 -6.81
CA VAL A 47 -22.16 38.77 -6.79
C VAL A 47 -21.74 38.23 -5.43
N ASN A 48 -21.14 37.04 -5.42
CA ASN A 48 -20.55 36.49 -4.20
C ASN A 48 -19.22 37.21 -3.91
N MET A 49 -19.26 38.18 -3.01
CA MET A 49 -18.09 38.97 -2.60
C MET A 49 -17.03 38.12 -1.87
N LEU A 50 -17.40 36.95 -1.34
CA LEU A 50 -16.50 36.04 -0.64
C LEU A 50 -15.87 35.00 -1.57
N ALA A 51 -16.28 34.91 -2.84
CA ALA A 51 -15.85 33.86 -3.75
C ALA A 51 -14.33 33.79 -3.95
N VAL A 52 -13.64 34.94 -3.88
CA VAL A 52 -12.19 35.00 -4.01
C VAL A 52 -11.52 34.42 -2.77
N GLU A 53 -11.97 34.81 -1.57
CA GLU A 53 -11.44 34.31 -0.30
C GLU A 53 -11.73 32.80 -0.15
N GLU A 54 -12.95 32.36 -0.44
CA GLU A 54 -13.33 30.93 -0.41
C GLU A 54 -12.49 30.10 -1.39
N HIS A 55 -12.21 30.63 -2.58
CA HIS A 55 -11.35 29.96 -3.55
C HIS A 55 -9.92 29.84 -3.05
N GLU A 56 -9.36 30.90 -2.45
CA GLU A 56 -8.01 30.88 -1.88
C GLU A 56 -7.90 29.86 -0.72
N GLU A 57 -8.88 29.84 0.19
CA GLU A 57 -8.92 28.88 1.30
C GLU A 57 -9.01 27.42 0.82
N GLU A 58 -9.94 27.12 -0.10
CA GLU A 58 -10.09 25.76 -0.62
C GLU A 58 -8.90 25.33 -1.49
N SER A 59 -8.26 26.26 -2.21
CA SER A 59 -7.04 25.99 -2.96
C SER A 59 -5.88 25.62 -2.03
N ALA A 60 -5.67 26.38 -0.95
CA ALA A 60 -4.64 26.08 0.05
C ALA A 60 -4.90 24.72 0.73
N ARG A 61 -6.16 24.42 1.03
CA ARG A 61 -6.55 23.12 1.58
C ARG A 61 -6.31 21.98 0.60
N LEU A 62 -6.61 22.17 -0.68
CA LEU A 62 -6.36 21.19 -1.73
C LEU A 62 -4.86 20.92 -1.89
N GLU A 63 -4.03 21.97 -1.89
CA GLU A 63 -2.58 21.84 -1.98
C GLU A 63 -2.03 21.01 -0.82
N PHE A 64 -2.40 21.36 0.41
CA PHE A 64 -2.03 20.62 1.62
C PHE A 64 -2.44 19.14 1.55
N LEU A 65 -3.70 18.85 1.20
CA LEU A 65 -4.18 17.47 1.10
C LEU A 65 -3.48 16.69 -0.02
N THR A 66 -3.10 17.38 -1.11
CA THR A 66 -2.38 16.77 -2.23
C THR A 66 -0.96 16.41 -1.85
N GLU A 67 -0.27 17.28 -1.12
CA GLU A 67 1.06 17.01 -0.54
C GLU A 67 1.01 15.81 0.40
N GLN A 68 0.09 15.83 1.38
CA GLN A 68 -0.06 14.69 2.32
C GLN A 68 -0.38 13.37 1.60
N ARG A 69 -1.19 13.42 0.55
CA ARG A 69 -1.47 12.24 -0.27
C ARG A 69 -0.21 11.74 -0.99
N SER A 70 0.61 12.65 -1.52
CA SER A 70 1.86 12.29 -2.19
C SER A 70 2.80 11.59 -1.22
N ASP A 71 3.00 12.16 -0.04
CA ASP A 71 3.86 11.59 1.00
C ASP A 71 3.41 10.18 1.40
N LEU A 72 2.09 9.97 1.57
CA LEU A 72 1.55 8.64 1.88
C LEU A 72 1.75 7.63 0.75
N VAL A 73 1.67 8.07 -0.50
CA VAL A 73 1.91 7.23 -1.67
C VAL A 73 3.38 6.82 -1.76
N GLU A 74 4.29 7.76 -1.55
CA GLU A 74 5.73 7.51 -1.52
C GLU A 74 6.10 6.55 -0.37
N ALA A 75 5.65 6.84 0.85
CA ALA A 75 5.89 5.97 2.00
C ALA A 75 5.37 4.54 1.81
N ARG A 76 4.20 4.38 1.16
CA ARG A 76 3.65 3.07 0.79
C ARG A 76 4.58 2.34 -0.18
N ASP A 77 5.09 3.03 -1.19
CA ASP A 77 5.91 2.43 -2.23
C ASP A 77 7.31 2.08 -1.72
N ASP A 78 7.85 2.88 -0.79
CA ASP A 78 9.06 2.56 -0.03
C ASP A 78 8.88 1.31 0.82
N LEU A 79 7.80 1.23 1.60
CA LEU A 79 7.48 0.04 2.40
C LEU A 79 7.35 -1.22 1.54
N ARG A 80 6.69 -1.12 0.39
CA ARG A 80 6.59 -2.24 -0.57
C ARG A 80 7.93 -2.64 -1.14
N SER A 81 8.84 -1.69 -1.34
CA SER A 81 10.19 -1.97 -1.83
C SER A 81 11.03 -2.67 -0.76
N ALA A 82 10.97 -2.20 0.49
CA ALA A 82 11.61 -2.84 1.63
C ALA A 82 11.12 -4.28 1.83
N ILE A 83 9.80 -4.53 1.75
CA ILE A 83 9.25 -5.89 1.84
C ILE A 83 9.81 -6.80 0.74
N ARG A 84 9.90 -6.30 -0.50
CA ARG A 84 10.47 -7.08 -1.62
C ARG A 84 11.93 -7.45 -1.38
N GLU A 85 12.73 -6.52 -0.86
CA GLU A 85 14.13 -6.76 -0.55
C GLU A 85 14.31 -7.76 0.60
N ILE A 86 13.50 -7.64 1.65
CA ILE A 86 13.47 -8.60 2.77
C ILE A 86 13.11 -9.99 2.26
N ASN A 87 12.04 -10.12 1.47
CA ASN A 87 11.61 -11.41 0.95
C ASN A 87 12.69 -12.04 0.07
N LYS A 88 13.32 -11.26 -0.82
CA LYS A 88 14.43 -11.75 -1.65
C LYS A 88 15.57 -12.30 -0.78
N THR A 89 16.01 -11.52 0.21
CA THR A 89 17.10 -11.91 1.11
C THR A 89 16.74 -13.14 1.93
N ALA A 90 15.50 -13.22 2.42
CA ALA A 90 15.00 -14.37 3.17
C ALA A 90 14.98 -15.63 2.31
N THR A 91 14.51 -15.54 1.06
CA THR A 91 14.50 -16.67 0.12
C THR A 91 15.90 -17.17 -0.21
N GLU A 92 16.85 -16.27 -0.46
CA GLU A 92 18.26 -16.63 -0.72
C GLU A 92 18.87 -17.34 0.49
N LEU A 93 18.71 -16.77 1.69
CA LEU A 93 19.23 -17.35 2.93
C LEU A 93 18.57 -18.70 3.25
N PHE A 94 17.26 -18.81 3.04
CA PHE A 94 16.52 -20.05 3.24
C PHE A 94 17.04 -21.14 2.30
N ALA A 95 17.17 -20.85 1.00
CA ALA A 95 17.63 -21.83 0.01
C ALA A 95 19.04 -22.34 0.33
N GLU A 96 19.97 -21.43 0.67
CA GLU A 96 21.33 -21.80 1.08
C GLU A 96 21.31 -22.67 2.34
N THR A 97 20.58 -22.24 3.37
CA THR A 97 20.52 -22.97 4.65
C THR A 97 19.82 -24.32 4.49
N PHE A 98 18.76 -24.39 3.69
CA PHE A 98 18.02 -25.62 3.41
C PHE A 98 18.90 -26.65 2.73
N GLU A 99 19.66 -26.28 1.70
CA GLU A 99 20.55 -27.23 1.01
C GLU A 99 21.69 -27.69 1.94
N ASN A 100 22.28 -26.79 2.73
CA ASN A 100 23.28 -27.15 3.75
C ASN A 100 22.73 -28.16 4.76
N ILE A 101 21.49 -27.97 5.24
CA ILE A 101 20.82 -28.89 6.16
C ILE A 101 20.53 -30.22 5.48
N ARG A 102 20.05 -30.19 4.23
CA ARG A 102 19.75 -31.38 3.43
C ARG A 102 20.99 -32.26 3.21
N GLU A 103 22.13 -31.67 2.86
CA GLU A 103 23.41 -32.38 2.71
C GLU A 103 23.91 -32.97 4.04
N SER A 104 23.84 -32.18 5.11
CA SER A 104 24.22 -32.60 6.46
C SER A 104 23.33 -33.73 6.97
N PHE A 105 22.02 -33.66 6.68
CA PHE A 105 21.04 -34.69 7.01
C PHE A 105 21.32 -35.99 6.28
N ARG A 106 21.54 -35.96 4.95
CA ARG A 106 21.93 -37.13 4.14
C ARG A 106 23.16 -37.83 4.72
N THR A 107 24.20 -37.05 5.00
CA THR A 107 25.47 -37.56 5.53
C THR A 107 25.30 -38.16 6.93
N THR A 108 24.53 -37.49 7.79
CA THR A 108 24.31 -37.94 9.17
C THR A 108 23.42 -39.18 9.24
N PHE A 109 22.39 -39.23 8.41
CA PHE A 109 21.50 -40.39 8.28
C PHE A 109 22.30 -41.63 7.86
N LEU A 110 23.12 -41.52 6.81
CA LEU A 110 23.99 -42.60 6.34
C LEU A 110 24.91 -43.13 7.46
N ARG A 111 25.46 -42.25 8.30
CA ARG A 111 26.32 -42.62 9.42
C ARG A 111 25.56 -43.33 10.54
N LEU A 112 24.35 -42.90 10.85
CA LEU A 112 23.55 -43.47 11.95
C LEU A 112 22.89 -44.81 11.59
N PHE A 113 22.48 -44.98 10.34
CA PHE A 113 21.82 -46.21 9.87
C PHE A 113 22.78 -47.23 9.26
N GLU A 114 24.07 -46.88 9.08
CA GLU A 114 25.09 -47.68 8.38
C GLU A 114 24.64 -48.13 6.98
N GLY A 115 23.86 -47.28 6.30
CA GLY A 115 23.28 -47.53 4.97
C GLY A 115 21.85 -47.00 4.83
N GLY A 116 21.34 -47.00 3.59
CA GLY A 116 20.06 -46.36 3.26
C GLY A 116 20.23 -44.91 2.81
N GLU A 117 19.13 -44.22 2.53
CA GLU A 117 19.13 -42.84 2.02
C GLU A 117 18.03 -42.03 2.69
N ALA A 118 18.23 -40.72 2.85
CA ALA A 118 17.19 -39.81 3.33
C ALA A 118 17.32 -38.46 2.64
N ASP A 119 16.21 -37.74 2.51
CA ASP A 119 16.18 -36.47 1.82
C ASP A 119 15.08 -35.53 2.34
N LEU A 120 15.25 -34.23 2.08
CA LEU A 120 14.26 -33.18 2.37
C LEU A 120 13.74 -32.59 1.07
N TRP A 121 12.42 -32.56 0.91
CA TRP A 121 11.76 -32.04 -0.29
C TRP A 121 10.87 -30.85 0.06
N LEU A 122 10.88 -29.84 -0.79
CA LEU A 122 9.89 -28.76 -0.76
C LEU A 122 8.71 -29.17 -1.62
N MET A 123 7.50 -29.12 -1.06
CA MET A 123 6.27 -29.39 -1.82
C MET A 123 5.99 -28.34 -2.88
N ASP A 124 6.36 -27.08 -2.60
CA ASP A 124 6.27 -25.98 -3.53
C ASP A 124 7.64 -25.27 -3.64
N PRO A 125 8.48 -25.66 -4.62
CA PRO A 125 9.78 -25.02 -4.82
C PRO A 125 9.69 -23.56 -5.27
N ASP A 126 8.54 -23.12 -5.80
CA ASP A 126 8.36 -21.75 -6.29
C ASP A 126 8.07 -20.76 -5.14
N ASP A 127 7.57 -21.24 -4.00
CA ASP A 127 7.40 -20.48 -2.76
C ASP A 127 8.06 -21.20 -1.56
N PRO A 128 9.39 -21.18 -1.47
CA PRO A 128 10.12 -21.96 -0.48
C PRO A 128 9.88 -21.50 0.98
N LEU A 129 9.44 -20.26 1.19
CA LEU A 129 9.20 -19.72 2.54
C LEU A 129 7.89 -20.24 3.15
N GLU A 130 6.87 -20.47 2.32
CA GLU A 130 5.57 -20.99 2.73
C GLU A 130 5.41 -22.49 2.41
N SER A 131 6.35 -23.08 1.65
CA SER A 131 6.30 -24.49 1.27
C SER A 131 6.47 -25.43 2.47
N PRO A 132 5.55 -26.40 2.64
CA PRO A 132 5.78 -27.53 3.53
C PRO A 132 7.07 -28.30 3.16
N ILE A 133 7.83 -28.69 4.18
CA ILE A 133 9.00 -29.57 4.04
C ILE A 133 8.58 -31.01 4.30
N GLU A 134 8.76 -31.88 3.30
CA GLU A 134 8.59 -33.32 3.46
C GLU A 134 9.91 -34.02 3.75
N ILE A 135 9.88 -34.92 4.72
CA ILE A 135 11.02 -35.76 5.09
C ILE A 135 10.80 -37.15 4.50
N HIS A 136 11.74 -37.58 3.65
CA HIS A 136 11.73 -38.89 3.01
C HIS A 136 12.92 -39.70 3.47
N ALA A 137 12.72 -40.98 3.77
CA ALA A 137 13.80 -41.87 4.16
C ALA A 137 13.60 -43.30 3.66
N SER A 138 14.72 -43.98 3.47
CA SER A 138 14.87 -45.38 3.09
C SER A 138 15.90 -46.02 4.03
N PRO A 139 15.48 -46.55 5.18
CA PRO A 139 16.37 -47.31 6.05
C PRO A 139 16.76 -48.65 5.41
N ARG A 140 18.06 -48.98 5.38
CA ARG A 140 18.57 -50.32 5.01
C ARG A 140 18.05 -50.86 3.66
N GLY A 141 17.93 -50.01 2.64
CA GLY A 141 17.54 -50.42 1.28
C GLY A 141 16.05 -50.68 1.06
N LYS A 142 15.18 -50.25 1.99
CA LYS A 142 13.72 -50.22 1.78
C LYS A 142 13.34 -49.20 0.70
N LYS A 143 12.09 -49.18 0.26
CA LYS A 143 11.62 -48.09 -0.61
C LYS A 143 11.59 -46.77 0.17
N THR A 144 11.94 -45.68 -0.51
CA THR A 144 11.79 -44.31 0.00
C THR A 144 10.33 -44.06 0.36
N GLN A 145 10.11 -43.64 1.61
CA GLN A 145 8.79 -43.39 2.17
C GLN A 145 8.83 -42.10 3.00
N ARG A 146 7.67 -41.46 3.14
CA ARG A 146 7.47 -40.34 4.07
C ARG A 146 7.75 -40.80 5.50
N ILE A 147 8.28 -39.89 6.32
CA ILE A 147 8.60 -40.13 7.74
C ILE A 147 7.44 -40.73 8.55
N ASP A 148 6.20 -40.35 8.22
CA ASP A 148 4.98 -40.83 8.88
C ASP A 148 4.73 -42.33 8.71
N LEU A 149 5.30 -42.93 7.66
CA LEU A 149 5.15 -44.35 7.30
C LEU A 149 6.26 -45.24 7.87
N LEU A 150 7.25 -44.66 8.55
CA LEU A 150 8.35 -45.40 9.17
C LEU A 150 7.92 -46.06 10.49
N SER A 151 8.61 -47.13 10.89
CA SER A 151 8.42 -47.71 12.23
C SER A 151 8.85 -46.72 13.32
N GLY A 152 8.33 -46.86 14.54
CA GLY A 152 8.62 -45.90 15.63
C GLY A 152 10.11 -45.65 15.87
N GLY A 153 10.92 -46.71 15.87
CA GLY A 153 12.38 -46.59 16.04
C GLY A 153 13.09 -46.00 14.82
N GLU A 154 12.66 -46.35 13.59
CA GLU A 154 13.20 -45.75 12.36
C GLU A 154 12.86 -44.26 12.29
N ARG A 155 11.64 -43.89 12.70
CA ARG A 155 11.21 -42.49 12.78
C ARG A 155 12.05 -41.71 13.79
N ALA A 156 12.26 -42.23 14.98
CA ALA A 156 13.08 -41.60 16.01
C ALA A 156 14.52 -41.36 15.52
N LEU A 157 15.16 -42.38 14.94
CA LEU A 157 16.53 -42.27 14.44
C LEU A 157 16.64 -41.34 13.21
N THR A 158 15.61 -41.30 12.36
CA THR A 158 15.52 -40.33 11.24
C THR A 158 15.41 -38.90 11.75
N SER A 159 14.53 -38.64 12.74
CA SER A 159 14.39 -37.33 13.38
C SER A 159 15.69 -36.89 14.07
N LEU A 160 16.37 -37.81 14.76
CA LEU A 160 17.66 -37.54 15.38
C LEU A 160 18.74 -37.20 14.34
N SER A 161 18.74 -37.91 13.21
CA SER A 161 19.64 -37.61 12.08
C SER A 161 19.41 -36.20 11.53
N LEU A 162 18.15 -35.80 11.38
CA LEU A 162 17.79 -34.45 10.92
C LEU A 162 18.22 -33.38 11.92
N LEU A 163 17.96 -33.60 13.21
CA LEU A 163 18.34 -32.67 14.26
C LEU A 163 19.86 -32.45 14.31
N PHE A 164 20.65 -33.53 14.20
CA PHE A 164 22.10 -33.41 14.09
C PHE A 164 22.54 -32.73 12.79
N GLY A 165 21.86 -32.98 11.67
CA GLY A 165 22.09 -32.28 10.41
C GLY A 165 21.90 -30.76 10.55
N ILE A 166 20.82 -30.34 11.22
CA ILE A 166 20.56 -28.93 11.53
C ILE A 166 21.67 -28.35 12.43
N TYR A 167 22.09 -29.10 13.45
CA TYR A 167 23.10 -28.65 14.40
C TYR A 167 24.50 -28.47 13.76
N LEU A 168 24.84 -29.28 12.75
CA LEU A 168 26.11 -29.13 12.02
C LEU A 168 26.16 -27.83 11.20
N VAL A 169 25.02 -27.38 10.69
CA VAL A 169 24.91 -26.13 9.92
C VAL A 169 24.86 -24.92 10.83
N LYS A 170 24.12 -25.01 11.94
CA LYS A 170 23.99 -23.92 12.92
C LYS A 170 24.22 -24.45 14.34
N PRO A 171 25.48 -24.54 14.79
CA PRO A 171 25.80 -25.12 16.09
C PRO A 171 25.29 -24.25 17.23
N SER A 172 24.54 -24.86 18.14
CA SER A 172 24.15 -24.26 19.42
C SER A 172 25.20 -24.60 20.49
N PRO A 173 25.48 -23.74 21.48
CA PRO A 173 26.46 -24.03 22.53
C PRO A 173 26.06 -25.21 23.45
N PHE A 174 24.78 -25.58 23.49
CA PHE A 174 24.29 -26.76 24.21
C PHE A 174 23.03 -27.33 23.54
N CYS A 175 22.81 -28.62 23.76
CA CYS A 175 21.60 -29.35 23.35
C CYS A 175 21.23 -30.31 24.48
N VAL A 176 19.97 -30.29 24.92
CA VAL A 176 19.44 -31.18 25.96
C VAL A 176 18.41 -32.07 25.30
N PHE A 177 18.62 -33.38 25.42
CA PHE A 177 17.66 -34.40 25.01
C PHE A 177 17.00 -34.95 26.27
N ASP A 178 15.68 -34.89 26.32
CA ASP A 178 14.88 -35.59 27.33
C ASP A 178 14.04 -36.64 26.60
N GLU A 179 14.04 -37.88 27.12
CA GLU A 179 13.43 -39.10 26.57
C GLU A 179 13.14 -39.11 25.04
N VAL A 180 14.09 -39.61 24.25
CA VAL A 180 14.01 -39.78 22.77
C VAL A 180 13.56 -41.17 22.33
#